data_AF-A0A958GKH3-F1
#
_entry.id   AF-A0A958GKH3-F1
#
_cell.length_a   1.000
_cell.length_b   1.000
_cell.length_c   1.000
_cell.angle_alpha   90.00
_cell.angle_beta   90.00
_cell.angle_gamma   90.00
#
_symmetry.space_group_name_H-M   'P 1'
#
loop_
_entity.id
_entity.type
_entity.pdbx_description
1 polymer ?
#
loop_
_entity_poly.entity_id
_entity_poly.type
_entity_poly.pdbx_seq_one_letter_code
_entity_poly.pdbx_strand_id
1 'polypeptide(L)'
;MREGLFQEGENRVLRPPSTALVIFGATGDLTQRKLLPALYNLARDGYLPAEFIIIGASRSQLSDTEFRDRTKKSIAEFSRTSLDEELWSSFESRLFYQPTDGTVENDFVQLRQRIEHLEVQKNESFNLLFYLATSPNHFSPIVKNLHHVGLGKQLVGGPKSSVLVVEKPFGFDVPSATKLNDELQRYFAEQQIFRIDHYLGKETVQNILVFRFANGIFEPLWSREHIDHIQISVCESIGVGSRASYFDQSGILRDIVQNHLLQMLALVCIEPPYSLSSPDSIRDEKVKVLRSIRRFTPETVRSECLRAQYVQGFVDGELVPGYLDEQGIAKGSHTETYA
;
A
#
# COMPACT_ATOMS: atom_id res chain seq x y z
N MET A 1 30.34 42.16 -11.07
CA MET A 1 29.38 41.80 -12.14
C MET A 1 29.30 40.28 -12.14
N ARG A 2 28.42 39.53 -11.45
CA ARG A 2 27.07 39.73 -10.89
C ARG A 2 26.01 40.16 -11.91
N GLU A 3 25.72 39.26 -12.84
CA GLU A 3 24.47 39.12 -13.62
C GLU A 3 24.32 37.62 -13.94
N GLY A 4 23.22 36.91 -13.76
CA GLY A 4 22.04 37.14 -12.94
C GLY A 4 21.71 35.84 -12.20
N LEU A 5 21.67 35.91 -10.88
CA LEU A 5 20.89 34.99 -10.04
C LEU A 5 19.45 35.50 -10.10
N PHE A 6 18.47 34.60 -10.13
CA PHE A 6 17.02 34.83 -10.33
C PHE A 6 16.58 34.91 -11.80
N GLN A 7 16.65 33.77 -12.51
CA GLN A 7 15.55 33.43 -13.41
C GLN A 7 14.48 32.74 -12.56
N GLU A 8 13.29 33.36 -12.49
CA GLU A 8 12.05 32.74 -12.05
C GLU A 8 11.78 31.52 -12.94
N GLY A 9 12.27 30.36 -12.52
CA GLY A 9 12.05 29.09 -13.18
C GLY A 9 10.84 28.43 -12.58
N GLU A 10 9.77 28.35 -13.36
CA GLU A 10 8.57 27.52 -13.19
C GLU A 10 8.73 26.39 -12.16
N ASN A 11 7.74 26.26 -11.27
CA ASN A 11 7.42 25.01 -10.60
C ASN A 11 7.20 23.93 -11.69
N ARG A 12 8.29 23.36 -12.23
CA ARG A 12 8.24 22.15 -13.03
C ARG A 12 7.85 21.06 -12.06
N VAL A 13 6.54 20.88 -11.90
CA VAL A 13 6.00 19.57 -11.54
C VAL A 13 6.65 18.62 -12.53
N LEU A 14 7.66 17.89 -12.06
CA LEU A 14 8.31 16.84 -12.84
C LEU A 14 7.18 15.87 -13.16
N ARG A 15 6.60 15.98 -14.37
CA ARG A 15 5.55 15.08 -14.77
C ARG A 15 6.17 13.69 -14.80
N PRO A 16 5.62 12.74 -14.03
CA PRO A 16 6.16 11.39 -14.01
C PRO A 16 6.14 10.82 -15.44
N PRO A 17 7.09 9.95 -15.79
CA PRO A 17 7.19 9.41 -17.14
C PRO A 17 5.96 8.56 -17.47
N SER A 18 5.71 8.37 -18.77
CA SER A 18 4.60 7.56 -19.28
C SER A 18 4.60 6.19 -18.60
N THR A 19 3.43 5.77 -18.09
CA THR A 19 3.32 4.60 -17.18
C THR A 19 2.09 3.75 -17.48
N ALA A 20 2.29 2.43 -17.45
CA ALA A 20 1.23 1.43 -17.47
C ALA A 20 1.12 0.79 -16.08
N LEU A 21 -0.01 1.01 -15.43
CA LEU A 21 -0.36 0.37 -14.16
C LEU A 21 -1.15 -0.91 -14.42
N VAL A 22 -0.58 -2.06 -14.08
CA VAL A 22 -1.26 -3.35 -14.12
C VAL A 22 -1.74 -3.70 -12.72
N ILE A 23 -3.05 -3.85 -12.53
CA ILE A 23 -3.66 -4.19 -11.24
C ILE A 23 -4.05 -5.67 -11.25
N PHE A 24 -3.27 -6.52 -10.59
CA PHE A 24 -3.67 -7.90 -10.33
C PHE A 24 -4.72 -7.93 -9.24
N GLY A 25 -5.81 -8.70 -9.44
CA GLY A 25 -6.98 -8.63 -8.56
C GLY A 25 -7.89 -7.45 -8.88
N ALA A 26 -7.90 -7.01 -10.15
CA ALA A 26 -8.71 -5.89 -10.64
C ALA A 26 -10.22 -5.98 -10.31
N THR A 27 -10.77 -7.19 -10.18
CA THR A 27 -12.18 -7.42 -9.83
C THR A 27 -12.44 -7.53 -8.33
N GLY A 28 -11.40 -7.42 -7.48
CA GLY A 28 -11.48 -7.54 -6.03
C GLY A 28 -11.91 -6.27 -5.30
N ASP A 29 -12.29 -6.43 -4.03
CA ASP A 29 -12.85 -5.37 -3.17
C ASP A 29 -11.93 -4.16 -3.02
N LEU A 30 -10.63 -4.39 -2.73
CA LEU A 30 -9.64 -3.32 -2.60
C LEU A 30 -9.55 -2.45 -3.87
N THR A 31 -9.53 -3.09 -5.04
CA THR A 31 -9.45 -2.38 -6.31
C THR A 31 -10.67 -1.51 -6.54
N GLN A 32 -11.87 -2.07 -6.35
CA GLN A 32 -13.14 -1.39 -6.62
C GLN A 32 -13.43 -0.29 -5.59
N ARG A 33 -13.09 -0.49 -4.32
CA ARG A 33 -13.45 0.47 -3.26
C ARG A 33 -12.38 1.52 -2.99
N LYS A 34 -11.12 1.26 -3.37
CA LYS A 34 -9.98 2.13 -3.04
C LYS A 34 -9.15 2.51 -4.26
N LEU A 35 -8.61 1.54 -5.00
CA LEU A 35 -7.60 1.85 -6.03
C LEU A 35 -8.18 2.62 -7.22
N LEU A 36 -9.26 2.13 -7.83
CA LEU A 36 -9.87 2.79 -8.99
C LEU A 36 -10.43 4.18 -8.63
N PRO A 37 -11.16 4.36 -7.51
CA PRO A 37 -11.53 5.70 -7.05
C PRO A 37 -10.32 6.62 -6.79
N ALA A 38 -9.24 6.12 -6.18
CA ALA A 38 -8.03 6.92 -5.95
C ALA A 38 -7.36 7.35 -7.26
N LEU A 39 -7.25 6.45 -8.24
CA LEU A 39 -6.68 6.75 -9.56
C LEU A 39 -7.52 7.76 -10.33
N TYR A 40 -8.86 7.67 -10.24
CA TYR A 40 -9.75 8.68 -10.82
C TYR A 40 -9.55 10.05 -10.18
N ASN A 41 -9.43 10.11 -8.85
CA ASN A 41 -9.13 11.36 -8.13
C ASN A 41 -7.76 11.93 -8.55
N LEU A 42 -6.73 11.09 -8.72
CA LEU A 42 -5.42 11.54 -9.22
C LEU A 42 -5.50 12.07 -10.66
N ALA A 43 -6.32 11.46 -11.51
CA ALA A 43 -6.56 11.94 -12.88
C ALA A 43 -7.22 13.33 -12.87
N ARG A 44 -8.27 13.48 -12.05
CA ARG A 44 -9.00 14.73 -11.87
C ARG A 44 -8.09 15.86 -11.37
N ASP A 45 -7.25 15.54 -10.40
CA ASP A 45 -6.38 16.51 -9.74
C ASP A 45 -5.09 16.77 -10.56
N GLY A 46 -4.93 16.14 -11.73
CA GLY A 46 -3.83 16.39 -12.66
C GLY A 46 -2.49 15.77 -12.26
N TYR A 47 -2.48 14.77 -11.37
CA TYR A 47 -1.27 14.14 -10.84
C TYR A 47 -0.78 12.92 -11.66
N LEU A 48 -1.59 12.40 -12.59
CA LEU A 48 -1.16 11.30 -13.45
C LEU A 48 -0.27 11.80 -14.60
N PRO A 49 0.65 10.95 -15.11
CA PRO A 49 1.35 11.21 -16.37
C PRO A 49 0.38 11.54 -17.51
N ALA A 50 0.88 12.29 -18.50
CA ALA A 50 0.12 12.60 -19.72
C ALA A 50 -0.37 11.29 -20.37
N GLU A 51 0.55 10.37 -20.62
CA GLU A 51 0.27 9.00 -21.06
C GLU A 51 0.33 8.04 -19.87
N PHE A 52 -0.85 7.77 -19.31
CA PHE A 52 -1.05 6.82 -18.22
C PHE A 52 -2.17 5.87 -18.59
N ILE A 53 -1.90 4.56 -18.55
CA ILE A 53 -2.88 3.52 -18.81
C ILE A 53 -3.03 2.58 -17.62
N ILE A 54 -4.22 2.03 -17.44
CA ILE A 54 -4.55 1.05 -16.40
C ILE A 54 -4.98 -0.23 -17.10
N ILE A 55 -4.34 -1.35 -16.75
CA ILE A 55 -4.68 -2.68 -17.21
C ILE A 55 -5.16 -3.49 -16.01
N GLY A 56 -6.46 -3.78 -15.96
CA GLY A 56 -7.00 -4.72 -14.99
C GLY A 56 -6.61 -6.15 -15.35
N ALA A 57 -6.09 -6.90 -14.39
CA ALA A 57 -5.70 -8.31 -14.56
C ALA A 57 -6.38 -9.18 -13.50
N SER A 58 -7.21 -10.14 -13.91
CA SER A 58 -7.88 -11.11 -13.03
C SER A 58 -8.36 -12.33 -13.82
N ARG A 59 -8.70 -13.41 -13.12
CA ARG A 59 -9.21 -14.66 -13.72
C ARG A 59 -10.56 -14.48 -14.43
N SER A 60 -11.33 -13.45 -14.06
CA SER A 60 -12.62 -13.16 -14.68
C SER A 60 -12.45 -12.85 -16.16
N GLN A 61 -13.23 -13.52 -17.01
CA GLN A 61 -13.29 -13.24 -18.43
C GLN A 61 -14.14 -11.99 -18.64
N LEU A 62 -13.49 -10.84 -18.79
CA LEU A 62 -14.12 -9.55 -19.04
C LEU A 62 -13.49 -8.91 -20.28
N SER A 63 -14.31 -8.18 -21.02
CA SER A 63 -13.86 -7.23 -22.04
C SER A 63 -13.43 -5.89 -21.42
N ASP A 64 -12.75 -5.06 -22.22
CA ASP A 64 -12.44 -3.68 -21.82
C ASP A 64 -13.72 -2.91 -21.43
N THR A 65 -14.80 -3.06 -22.20
CA THR A 65 -16.09 -2.38 -21.96
C THR A 65 -16.70 -2.79 -20.63
N GLU A 66 -16.74 -4.08 -20.32
CA GLU A 66 -17.27 -4.56 -19.04
C GLU A 66 -16.42 -4.11 -17.85
N PHE A 67 -15.09 -4.02 -18.01
CA PHE A 67 -14.21 -3.50 -16.99
C PHE A 67 -14.42 -1.98 -16.76
N ARG A 68 -14.64 -1.22 -17.83
CA ARG A 68 -14.98 0.21 -17.77
C ARG A 68 -16.31 0.44 -17.08
N ASP A 69 -17.35 -0.31 -17.43
CA ASP A 69 -18.67 -0.21 -16.79
C ASP A 69 -18.60 -0.48 -15.28
N ARG A 70 -17.83 -1.49 -14.88
CA ARG A 70 -17.59 -1.79 -13.46
C ARG A 70 -16.84 -0.65 -12.77
N THR A 71 -15.79 -0.15 -13.41
CA THR A 71 -15.00 0.96 -12.89
C THR A 71 -15.84 2.23 -12.71
N LYS A 72 -16.73 2.54 -13.67
CA LYS A 72 -17.65 3.68 -13.58
C LYS A 72 -18.54 3.57 -12.34
N LYS A 73 -19.14 2.40 -12.11
CA LYS A 73 -19.98 2.12 -10.94
C LYS A 73 -19.19 2.24 -9.63
N SER A 74 -17.99 1.66 -9.59
CA SER A 74 -17.09 1.73 -8.43
C SER A 74 -16.71 3.18 -8.08
N ILE A 75 -16.39 4.01 -9.08
CA ILE A 75 -16.08 5.43 -8.85
C ILE A 75 -17.32 6.18 -8.35
N ALA A 76 -18.48 5.95 -8.97
CA ALA A 76 -19.73 6.60 -8.55
C ALA A 76 -20.15 6.25 -7.12
N GLU A 77 -19.85 5.03 -6.65
CA GLU A 77 -20.23 4.54 -5.33
C GLU A 77 -19.20 4.90 -4.23
N PHE A 78 -17.90 4.73 -4.52
CA PHE A 78 -16.85 4.77 -3.49
C PHE A 78 -15.91 5.97 -3.57
N SER A 79 -15.96 6.75 -4.64
CA SER A 79 -15.14 7.97 -4.71
C SER A 79 -15.67 9.02 -3.73
N ARG A 80 -14.75 9.73 -3.10
CA ARG A 80 -15.05 10.91 -2.27
C ARG A 80 -15.65 12.07 -3.08
N THR A 81 -15.61 11.99 -4.40
CA THR A 81 -16.00 13.07 -5.29
C THR A 81 -16.93 12.57 -6.37
N SER A 82 -17.87 13.42 -6.78
CA SER A 82 -18.84 13.10 -7.82
C SER A 82 -18.15 12.73 -9.14
N LEU A 83 -18.78 11.84 -9.88
CA LEU A 83 -18.36 11.49 -11.23
C LEU A 83 -18.67 12.66 -12.17
N ASP A 84 -17.62 13.18 -12.79
CA ASP A 84 -17.67 14.13 -13.91
C ASP A 84 -17.63 13.34 -15.22
N GLU A 85 -18.61 13.55 -16.10
CA GLU A 85 -18.77 12.80 -17.35
C GLU A 85 -17.71 13.13 -18.41
N GLU A 86 -17.23 14.38 -18.47
CA GLU A 86 -16.17 14.78 -19.40
C GLU A 86 -14.84 14.16 -18.98
N LEU A 87 -14.52 14.27 -17.68
CA LEU A 87 -13.35 13.62 -17.12
C LEU A 87 -13.45 12.09 -17.26
N TRP A 88 -14.62 11.51 -16.99
CA TRP A 88 -14.84 10.07 -17.14
C TRP A 88 -14.54 9.62 -18.57
N SER A 89 -15.03 10.33 -19.59
CA SER A 89 -14.76 9.96 -20.99
C SER A 89 -13.26 9.90 -21.28
N SER A 90 -12.49 10.87 -20.78
CA SER A 90 -11.03 10.89 -20.93
C SER A 90 -10.35 9.75 -20.14
N PHE A 91 -10.83 9.45 -18.93
CA PHE A 91 -10.28 8.43 -18.05
C PHE A 91 -10.60 7.01 -18.56
N GLU A 92 -11.82 6.78 -19.03
CA GLU A 92 -12.29 5.50 -19.59
C GLU A 92 -11.41 5.03 -20.75
N SER A 93 -10.97 5.95 -21.60
CA SER A 93 -10.08 5.66 -22.74
C SER A 93 -8.70 5.12 -22.36
N ARG A 94 -8.33 5.23 -21.06
CA ARG A 94 -7.08 4.76 -20.47
C ARG A 94 -7.24 3.41 -19.77
N LEU A 95 -8.46 2.89 -19.67
CA LEU A 95 -8.78 1.63 -19.00
C LEU A 95 -8.82 0.48 -20.00
N PHE A 96 -8.05 -0.55 -19.69
CA PHE A 96 -7.98 -1.80 -20.43
C PHE A 96 -8.06 -2.97 -19.47
N TYR A 97 -8.40 -4.14 -19.99
CA TYR A 97 -8.45 -5.37 -19.22
C TYR A 97 -7.77 -6.51 -19.99
N GLN A 98 -7.12 -7.40 -19.24
CA GLN A 98 -6.56 -8.64 -19.76
C GLN A 98 -6.88 -9.75 -18.77
N PRO A 99 -7.69 -10.76 -19.15
CA PRO A 99 -7.84 -11.96 -18.32
C PRO A 99 -6.47 -12.56 -18.01
N THR A 100 -6.19 -12.78 -16.73
CA THR A 100 -4.90 -13.29 -16.26
C THR A 100 -5.07 -14.03 -14.95
N ASP A 101 -4.79 -15.34 -14.99
CA ASP A 101 -4.54 -16.14 -13.81
C ASP A 101 -3.07 -16.05 -13.42
N GLY A 102 -2.80 -15.68 -12.16
CA GLY A 102 -1.45 -15.53 -11.64
C GLY A 102 -0.59 -16.80 -11.72
N THR A 103 -1.21 -17.97 -11.87
CA THR A 103 -0.54 -19.27 -11.93
C THR A 103 -0.31 -19.80 -13.36
N VAL A 104 -0.90 -19.16 -14.37
CA VAL A 104 -0.84 -19.63 -15.76
C VAL A 104 0.16 -18.80 -16.56
N GLU A 105 1.29 -19.40 -16.94
CA GLU A 105 2.38 -18.71 -17.64
C GLU A 105 1.92 -18.07 -18.97
N ASN A 106 1.08 -18.77 -19.74
CA ASN A 106 0.59 -18.29 -21.03
C ASN A 106 -0.20 -16.98 -20.92
N ASP A 107 -0.90 -16.76 -19.80
CA ASP A 107 -1.65 -15.52 -19.58
C ASP A 107 -0.69 -14.31 -19.44
N PHE A 108 0.51 -14.51 -18.92
CA PHE A 108 1.54 -13.46 -18.83
C PHE A 108 2.18 -13.16 -20.19
N VAL A 109 2.24 -14.15 -21.09
CA VAL A 109 2.64 -13.93 -22.49
C VAL A 109 1.61 -13.03 -23.17
N GLN A 110 0.32 -13.31 -22.97
CA GLN A 110 -0.76 -12.46 -23.50
C GLN A 110 -0.75 -11.07 -22.88
N LEU A 111 -0.54 -10.95 -21.58
CA LEU A 111 -0.41 -9.66 -20.90
C LEU A 111 0.76 -8.84 -21.45
N ARG A 112 1.91 -9.46 -21.70
CA ARG A 112 3.04 -8.79 -22.34
C ARG A 112 2.67 -8.29 -23.74
N GLN A 113 2.08 -9.15 -24.57
CA GLN A 113 1.64 -8.78 -25.93
C GLN A 113 0.63 -7.63 -25.89
N ARG A 114 -0.27 -7.62 -24.90
CA ARG A 114 -1.25 -6.55 -24.69
C ARG A 114 -0.56 -5.22 -24.37
N ILE A 115 0.45 -5.22 -23.49
CA ILE A 115 1.23 -4.02 -23.17
C ILE A 115 1.98 -3.52 -24.41
N GLU A 116 2.70 -4.40 -25.12
CA GLU A 116 3.46 -4.05 -26.33
C GLU A 116 2.54 -3.49 -27.44
N HIS A 117 1.34 -4.06 -27.60
CA HIS A 117 0.34 -3.54 -28.53
C HIS A 117 -0.14 -2.13 -28.16
N LEU A 118 -0.37 -1.87 -26.88
CA LEU A 118 -0.78 -0.55 -26.40
C LEU A 118 0.35 0.49 -26.53
N GLU A 119 1.62 0.09 -26.33
CA GLU A 119 2.79 0.93 -26.59
C GLU A 119 2.83 1.38 -28.07
N VAL A 120 2.61 0.44 -29.01
CA VAL A 120 2.54 0.76 -30.44
C VAL A 120 1.34 1.66 -30.76
N GLN A 121 0.16 1.34 -30.24
CA GLN A 121 -1.06 2.11 -30.48
C GLN A 121 -0.95 3.56 -29.98
N LYS A 122 -0.27 3.76 -28.86
CA LYS A 122 -0.06 5.07 -28.23
C LYS A 122 1.21 5.77 -28.72
N ASN A 123 2.04 5.09 -29.51
CA ASN A 123 3.36 5.56 -29.93
C ASN A 123 4.21 6.04 -28.74
N GLU A 124 4.21 5.26 -27.67
CA GLU A 124 4.84 5.61 -26.40
C GLU A 124 5.35 4.34 -25.70
N SER A 125 6.48 4.44 -24.98
CA SER A 125 6.94 3.35 -24.11
C SER A 125 6.56 3.62 -22.66
N PHE A 126 6.06 2.59 -21.98
CA PHE A 126 5.56 2.71 -20.62
C PHE A 126 6.56 2.15 -19.61
N ASN A 127 6.78 2.92 -18.54
CA ASN A 127 7.21 2.33 -17.27
C ASN A 127 6.10 1.43 -16.74
N LEU A 128 6.46 0.33 -16.10
CA LEU A 128 5.53 -0.70 -15.68
C LEU A 128 5.38 -0.66 -14.17
N LEU A 129 4.15 -0.46 -13.70
CA LEU A 129 3.79 -0.51 -12.29
C LEU A 129 2.85 -1.71 -12.08
N PHE A 130 3.29 -2.71 -11.33
CA PHE A 130 2.50 -3.90 -11.03
C PHE A 130 1.95 -3.83 -9.61
N TYR A 131 0.64 -3.69 -9.47
CA TYR A 131 -0.02 -3.66 -8.15
C TYR A 131 -0.62 -5.04 -7.84
N LEU A 132 -0.14 -5.66 -6.77
CA LEU A 132 -0.65 -6.96 -6.30
C LEU A 132 -1.82 -6.78 -5.32
N ALA A 133 -3.01 -6.49 -5.84
CA ALA A 133 -4.26 -6.44 -5.05
C ALA A 133 -4.91 -7.83 -4.94
N THR A 134 -4.10 -8.86 -4.70
CA THR A 134 -4.50 -10.27 -4.62
C THR A 134 -4.19 -10.87 -3.24
N SER A 135 -4.70 -12.08 -2.99
CA SER A 135 -4.29 -12.84 -1.80
C SER A 135 -2.80 -13.21 -1.86
N PRO A 136 -2.06 -13.18 -0.72
CA PRO A 136 -0.62 -13.44 -0.67
C PRO A 136 -0.15 -14.73 -1.35
N ASN A 137 -0.99 -15.77 -1.37
CA ASN A 137 -0.69 -17.04 -2.04
C ASN A 137 -0.43 -16.89 -3.55
N HIS A 138 -0.86 -15.78 -4.16
CA HIS A 138 -0.66 -15.51 -5.58
C HIS A 138 0.56 -14.62 -5.86
N PHE A 139 1.19 -14.01 -4.85
CA PHE A 139 2.32 -13.09 -5.07
C PHE A 139 3.48 -13.78 -5.76
N SER A 140 3.89 -14.94 -5.26
CA SER A 140 5.04 -15.69 -5.79
C SER A 140 4.82 -16.20 -7.22
N PRO A 141 3.68 -16.83 -7.57
CA PRO A 141 3.36 -17.15 -8.97
C PRO A 141 3.38 -15.93 -9.91
N ILE A 142 2.74 -14.82 -9.51
CA ILE A 142 2.65 -13.61 -10.35
C ILE A 142 4.05 -13.04 -10.62
N VAL A 143 4.84 -12.85 -9.56
CA VAL A 143 6.17 -12.25 -9.64
C VAL A 143 7.12 -13.13 -10.45
N LYS A 144 7.06 -14.45 -10.28
CA LYS A 144 7.81 -15.41 -11.10
C LYS A 144 7.46 -15.26 -12.58
N ASN A 145 6.17 -15.26 -12.91
CA ASN A 145 5.71 -15.22 -14.30
C ASN A 145 6.04 -13.88 -14.97
N LEU A 146 5.85 -12.74 -14.27
CA LEU A 146 6.28 -11.41 -14.74
C LEU A 146 7.77 -11.40 -15.12
N HIS A 147 8.62 -11.99 -14.28
CA HIS A 147 10.04 -12.07 -14.56
C HIS A 147 10.35 -12.99 -15.76
N HIS A 148 9.69 -14.15 -15.87
CA HIS A 148 9.92 -15.10 -16.97
C HIS A 148 9.61 -14.49 -18.34
N VAL A 149 8.48 -13.78 -18.46
CA VAL A 149 8.12 -13.09 -19.71
C VAL A 149 8.91 -11.79 -19.94
N GLY A 150 9.79 -11.40 -19.01
CA GLY A 150 10.67 -10.24 -19.13
C GLY A 150 10.05 -8.90 -18.75
N LEU A 151 8.84 -8.89 -18.16
CA LEU A 151 8.16 -7.68 -17.67
C LEU A 151 8.71 -7.20 -16.31
N GLY A 152 9.36 -8.06 -15.53
CA GLY A 152 9.95 -7.71 -14.23
C GLY A 152 11.44 -7.33 -14.26
N LYS A 153 12.11 -7.37 -15.42
CA LYS A 153 13.59 -7.28 -15.51
C LYS A 153 14.13 -5.85 -15.59
N GLN A 154 13.26 -4.87 -15.76
CA GLN A 154 13.64 -3.48 -16.00
C GLN A 154 13.94 -2.75 -14.69
N LEU A 155 15.20 -2.38 -14.47
CA LEU A 155 15.65 -1.70 -13.25
C LEU A 155 15.15 -0.25 -13.19
N VAL A 156 14.99 0.26 -11.96
CA VAL A 156 14.66 1.67 -11.70
C VAL A 156 15.77 2.58 -12.23
N GLY A 157 15.39 3.70 -12.84
CA GLY A 157 16.32 4.68 -13.43
C GLY A 157 16.81 4.31 -14.84
N GLY A 158 16.36 3.19 -15.41
CA GLY A 158 16.58 2.83 -16.80
C GLY A 158 15.62 3.55 -17.77
N PRO A 159 15.78 3.34 -19.09
CA PRO A 159 14.89 3.92 -20.11
C PRO A 159 13.45 3.43 -20.01
N LYS A 160 13.27 2.21 -19.46
CA LYS A 160 12.01 1.63 -19.00
C LYS A 160 12.29 1.04 -17.62
N SER A 161 11.37 1.22 -16.69
CA SER A 161 11.48 0.68 -15.33
C SER A 161 10.26 -0.18 -14.99
N SER A 162 10.47 -1.18 -14.14
CA SER A 162 9.43 -2.03 -13.61
C SER A 162 9.42 -1.97 -12.09
N VAL A 163 8.27 -1.64 -11.53
CA VAL A 163 8.05 -1.48 -10.08
C VAL A 163 6.93 -2.39 -9.64
N LEU A 164 7.11 -3.04 -8.49
CA LEU A 164 6.16 -3.95 -7.88
C LEU A 164 5.60 -3.32 -6.60
N VAL A 165 4.28 -3.19 -6.51
CA VAL A 165 3.58 -2.76 -5.30
C VAL A 165 2.91 -3.97 -4.67
N VAL A 166 3.21 -4.23 -3.39
CA VAL A 166 2.77 -5.43 -2.67
C VAL A 166 1.97 -5.03 -1.43
N GLU A 167 0.79 -5.60 -1.27
CA GLU A 167 -0.09 -5.39 -0.12
C GLU A 167 0.20 -6.34 1.04
N LYS A 168 -0.24 -5.93 2.24
CA LYS A 168 -0.22 -6.79 3.43
C LYS A 168 -1.23 -7.96 3.27
N PRO A 169 -1.02 -9.11 3.93
CA PRO A 169 0.04 -9.41 4.91
C PRO A 169 1.37 -9.86 4.30
N PHE A 170 2.47 -9.45 4.93
CA PHE A 170 3.84 -9.83 4.57
C PHE A 170 4.34 -11.07 5.34
N GLY A 171 3.51 -12.11 5.40
CA GLY A 171 3.69 -13.24 6.31
C GLY A 171 2.97 -13.04 7.65
N PHE A 172 3.02 -14.07 8.50
CA PHE A 172 2.32 -14.13 9.79
C PHE A 172 3.28 -14.31 10.99
N ASP A 173 4.55 -14.53 10.67
CA ASP A 173 5.68 -14.71 11.58
C ASP A 173 7.00 -14.41 10.84
N VAL A 174 8.13 -14.44 11.56
CA VAL A 174 9.44 -14.17 10.97
C VAL A 174 9.81 -15.16 9.85
N PRO A 175 9.63 -16.49 9.99
CA PRO A 175 9.93 -17.43 8.91
C PRO A 175 9.13 -17.18 7.63
N SER A 176 7.81 -17.01 7.73
CA SER A 176 6.95 -16.77 6.56
C SER A 176 7.23 -15.41 5.90
N ALA A 177 7.50 -14.38 6.69
CA ALA A 177 7.89 -13.06 6.18
C ALA A 177 9.24 -13.11 5.44
N THR A 178 10.22 -13.82 6.00
CA THR A 178 11.54 -14.01 5.37
C THR A 178 11.40 -14.78 4.06
N LYS A 179 10.63 -15.87 4.06
CA LYS A 179 10.36 -16.65 2.85
C LYS A 179 9.71 -15.80 1.75
N LEU A 180 8.67 -15.03 2.09
CA LEU A 180 8.03 -14.15 1.12
C LEU A 180 9.03 -13.10 0.58
N ASN A 181 9.81 -12.50 1.46
CA ASN A 181 10.82 -11.51 1.07
C ASN A 181 11.84 -12.10 0.09
N ASP A 182 12.38 -13.29 0.39
CA ASP A 182 13.35 -13.97 -0.46
C ASP A 182 12.76 -14.35 -1.82
N GLU A 183 11.48 -14.76 -1.85
CA GLU A 183 10.77 -15.05 -3.09
C GLU A 183 10.56 -13.81 -3.96
N LEU A 184 10.23 -12.65 -3.37
CA LEU A 184 10.12 -11.40 -4.10
C LEU A 184 11.48 -10.92 -4.62
N GLN A 185 12.50 -10.94 -3.74
CA GLN A 185 13.85 -10.48 -4.06
C GLN A 185 14.59 -11.36 -5.07
N ARG A 186 14.14 -12.62 -5.26
CA ARG A 186 14.65 -13.49 -6.33
C ARG A 186 14.38 -12.93 -7.73
N TYR A 187 13.32 -12.15 -7.90
CA TYR A 187 12.84 -11.72 -9.21
C TYR A 187 12.81 -10.20 -9.39
N PHE A 188 12.76 -9.43 -8.30
CA PHE A 188 12.81 -7.96 -8.30
C PHE A 188 13.89 -7.48 -7.33
N ALA A 189 14.67 -6.46 -7.71
CA ALA A 189 15.59 -5.81 -6.79
C ALA A 189 14.81 -5.05 -5.70
N GLU A 190 15.41 -4.86 -4.52
CA GLU A 190 14.74 -4.21 -3.38
C GLU A 190 14.20 -2.80 -3.73
N GLN A 191 14.92 -2.03 -4.54
CA GLN A 191 14.50 -0.71 -5.02
C GLN A 191 13.26 -0.74 -5.94
N GLN A 192 12.90 -1.90 -6.49
CA GLN A 192 11.70 -2.08 -7.30
C GLN A 192 10.48 -2.46 -6.46
N ILE A 193 10.64 -2.81 -5.17
CA ILE A 193 9.57 -3.39 -4.36
C ILE A 193 9.03 -2.36 -3.36
N PHE A 194 7.77 -1.96 -3.56
CA PHE A 194 7.03 -1.03 -2.73
C PHE A 194 6.04 -1.82 -1.88
N ARG A 195 6.38 -2.03 -0.60
CA ARG A 195 5.53 -2.73 0.37
C ARG A 195 4.60 -1.70 1.02
N ILE A 196 3.29 -1.90 0.86
CA ILE A 196 2.29 -0.94 1.32
C ILE A 196 2.05 -1.07 2.82
N ASP A 197 2.23 0.04 3.51
CA ASP A 197 1.59 0.34 4.78
C ASP A 197 0.83 1.66 4.60
N HIS A 198 -0.50 1.60 4.51
CA HIS A 198 -1.31 2.76 4.18
C HIS A 198 -1.30 3.86 5.27
N TYR A 199 -0.87 3.56 6.51
CA TYR A 199 -0.72 4.59 7.54
C TYR A 199 0.39 5.58 7.17
N LEU A 200 1.44 5.12 6.49
CA LEU A 200 2.52 5.99 6.00
C LEU A 200 2.07 6.98 4.91
N GLY A 201 0.91 6.73 4.30
CA GLY A 201 0.28 7.65 3.34
C GLY A 201 -0.60 8.72 3.99
N LYS A 202 -0.83 8.67 5.31
CA LYS A 202 -1.64 9.67 6.00
C LYS A 202 -0.84 10.95 6.18
N GLU A 203 -1.44 12.09 5.82
CA GLU A 203 -0.81 13.41 5.90
C GLU A 203 -0.25 13.71 7.30
N THR A 204 -1.03 13.42 8.35
CA THR A 204 -0.60 13.64 9.74
C THR A 204 0.60 12.78 10.13
N VAL A 205 0.76 11.59 9.54
CA VAL A 205 1.90 10.71 9.77
C VAL A 205 3.14 11.24 9.07
N GLN A 206 3.01 11.72 7.83
CA GLN A 206 4.11 12.34 7.08
C GLN A 206 4.60 13.63 7.77
N ASN A 207 3.67 14.40 8.35
CA ASN A 207 4.00 15.62 9.07
C ASN A 207 4.86 15.42 10.32
N ILE A 208 5.00 14.20 10.86
CA ILE A 208 5.89 13.92 12.01
C ILE A 208 7.33 14.32 11.68
N LEU A 209 7.80 14.03 10.46
CA LEU A 209 9.18 14.32 10.06
C LEU A 209 9.42 15.83 9.97
N VAL A 210 8.48 16.56 9.37
CA VAL A 210 8.56 18.03 9.27
C VAL A 210 8.47 18.66 10.66
N PHE A 211 7.53 18.18 11.49
CA PHE A 211 7.35 18.68 12.85
C PHE A 211 8.63 18.54 13.68
N ARG A 212 9.29 17.37 13.62
CA ARG A 212 10.50 17.10 14.40
C ARG A 212 11.73 17.82 13.85
N PHE A 213 11.96 17.76 12.54
CA PHE A 213 13.26 18.14 11.98
C PHE A 213 13.28 19.49 11.26
N ALA A 214 12.13 20.10 10.98
CA ALA A 214 12.06 21.46 10.43
C ALA A 214 11.87 22.55 11.50
N ASN A 215 11.75 22.18 12.77
CA ASN A 215 11.49 23.11 13.88
C ASN A 215 12.59 23.04 14.93
N GLY A 216 13.43 24.08 15.01
CA GLY A 216 14.55 24.15 15.97
C GLY A 216 14.16 24.20 17.45
N ILE A 217 12.87 24.38 17.77
CA ILE A 217 12.36 24.34 19.14
C ILE A 217 12.09 22.89 19.58
N PHE A 218 11.55 22.04 18.70
CA PHE A 218 11.08 20.71 19.07
C PHE A 218 12.19 19.67 19.10
N GLU A 219 13.16 19.73 18.17
CA GLU A 219 14.24 18.74 18.10
C GLU A 219 15.04 18.63 19.42
N PRO A 220 15.47 19.73 20.08
CA PRO A 220 16.24 19.63 21.32
C PRO A 220 15.44 19.05 22.50
N LEU A 221 14.11 19.21 22.45
CA LEU A 221 13.18 18.67 23.45
C LEU A 221 12.80 17.22 23.16
N TRP A 222 13.17 16.65 22.00
CA TRP A 222 12.76 15.33 21.59
C TRP A 222 13.66 14.21 22.15
N SER A 223 13.83 14.20 23.46
CA SER A 223 14.75 13.29 24.16
C SER A 223 14.23 12.84 25.52
N ARG A 224 14.82 11.77 26.06
CA ARG A 224 14.52 11.23 27.41
C ARG A 224 14.67 12.23 28.56
N GLU A 225 15.38 13.33 28.34
CA GLU A 225 15.58 14.38 29.35
C GLU A 225 14.34 15.29 29.48
N HIS A 226 13.47 15.31 28.47
CA HIS A 226 12.29 16.19 28.43
C HIS A 226 10.98 15.44 28.21
N ILE A 227 11.02 14.25 27.59
CA ILE A 227 9.85 13.41 27.34
C ILE A 227 9.75 12.36 28.46
N ASP A 228 8.65 12.42 29.21
CA ASP A 228 8.29 11.41 30.22
C ASP A 228 7.87 10.09 29.55
N HIS A 229 6.90 10.13 28.63
CA HIS A 229 6.47 8.96 27.86
C HIS A 229 5.89 9.35 26.49
N ILE A 230 5.75 8.35 25.61
CA ILE A 230 5.12 8.45 24.30
C ILE A 230 3.97 7.44 24.26
N GLN A 231 2.76 7.92 23.95
CA GLN A 231 1.59 7.09 23.77
C GLN A 231 1.15 7.12 22.29
N ILE A 232 0.96 5.94 21.71
CA ILE A 232 0.42 5.77 20.35
C ILE A 232 -0.87 4.96 20.49
N SER A 233 -2.00 5.53 20.09
CA SER A 233 -3.30 4.88 20.19
C SER A 233 -3.99 4.83 18.84
N VAL A 234 -4.51 3.65 18.50
CA VAL A 234 -5.38 3.43 17.33
C VAL A 234 -6.66 2.83 17.88
N CYS A 235 -7.75 3.58 17.74
CA CYS A 235 -9.06 3.20 18.26
C CYS A 235 -10.05 3.15 17.09
N GLU A 236 -10.82 2.06 17.02
CA GLU A 236 -11.86 1.86 16.03
C GLU A 236 -13.20 1.63 16.76
N SER A 237 -14.27 2.26 16.28
CA SER A 237 -15.63 2.05 16.81
C SER A 237 -16.34 0.87 16.14
N ILE A 238 -15.76 0.31 15.09
CA ILE A 238 -16.33 -0.80 14.31
C ILE A 238 -15.88 -2.16 14.87
N GLY A 239 -16.81 -3.11 14.89
CA GLY A 239 -16.52 -4.52 15.15
C GLY A 239 -15.85 -5.21 13.97
N VAL A 240 -15.61 -6.52 14.10
CA VAL A 240 -14.89 -7.31 13.08
C VAL A 240 -15.65 -7.45 11.76
N GLY A 241 -16.99 -7.47 11.82
CA GLY A 241 -17.88 -7.49 10.67
C GLY A 241 -17.55 -8.58 9.65
N SER A 242 -17.55 -8.23 8.36
CA SER A 242 -17.31 -9.18 7.26
C SER A 242 -15.89 -9.76 7.19
N ARG A 243 -14.95 -9.24 8.00
CA ARG A 243 -13.56 -9.72 8.06
C ARG A 243 -13.36 -10.80 9.13
N ALA A 244 -14.42 -11.24 9.83
CA ALA A 244 -14.39 -12.19 10.95
C ALA A 244 -13.40 -13.35 10.76
N SER A 245 -13.58 -14.17 9.73
CA SER A 245 -12.77 -15.38 9.53
C SER A 245 -11.30 -15.11 9.20
N TYR A 246 -10.98 -13.95 8.62
CA TYR A 246 -9.59 -13.53 8.41
C TYR A 246 -8.98 -12.97 9.70
N PHE A 247 -9.72 -12.10 10.39
CA PHE A 247 -9.25 -11.45 11.60
C PHE A 247 -9.01 -12.47 12.72
N ASP A 248 -9.84 -13.51 12.84
CA ASP A 248 -9.69 -14.58 13.84
C ASP A 248 -8.40 -15.40 13.69
N GLN A 249 -7.73 -15.32 12.54
CA GLN A 249 -6.41 -15.93 12.32
C GLN A 249 -5.27 -14.95 12.57
N SER A 250 -5.55 -13.65 12.54
CA SER A 250 -4.57 -12.57 12.62
C SER A 250 -4.44 -12.01 14.04
N GLY A 251 -5.56 -11.59 14.63
CA GLY A 251 -5.61 -10.76 15.84
C GLY A 251 -5.15 -9.32 15.61
N ILE A 252 -5.44 -8.43 16.57
CA ILE A 252 -5.08 -7.02 16.49
C ILE A 252 -3.56 -6.81 16.48
N LEU A 253 -2.80 -7.71 17.11
CA LEU A 253 -1.33 -7.61 17.16
C LEU A 253 -0.73 -7.67 15.77
N ARG A 254 -1.23 -8.56 14.89
CA ARG A 254 -0.74 -8.65 13.50
C ARG A 254 -1.43 -7.66 12.58
N ASP A 255 -2.72 -7.37 12.78
CA ASP A 255 -3.47 -6.52 11.85
C ASP A 255 -3.05 -5.05 11.95
N ILE A 256 -2.73 -4.58 13.16
CA ILE A 256 -2.51 -3.16 13.49
C ILE A 256 -1.16 -2.92 14.19
N VAL A 257 -0.82 -3.68 15.24
CA VAL A 257 0.37 -3.36 16.06
C VAL A 257 1.67 -3.57 15.31
N GLN A 258 1.84 -4.75 14.69
CA GLN A 258 3.06 -5.16 14.00
C GLN A 258 3.41 -4.28 12.80
N ASN A 259 2.42 -3.70 12.13
CA ASN A 259 2.60 -2.83 10.97
C ASN A 259 2.51 -1.35 11.37
N HIS A 260 1.29 -0.82 11.46
CA HIS A 260 0.98 0.59 11.59
C HIS A 260 1.60 1.21 12.84
N LEU A 261 1.44 0.60 14.02
CA LEU A 261 1.97 1.18 15.26
C LEU A 261 3.50 1.09 15.31
N LEU A 262 4.10 -0.01 14.85
CA LEU A 262 5.56 -0.10 14.77
C LEU A 262 6.15 0.90 13.76
N GLN A 263 5.46 1.19 12.65
CA GLN A 263 5.86 2.25 11.72
C GLN A 263 5.76 3.63 12.36
N MET A 264 4.69 3.91 13.10
CA MET A 264 4.51 5.15 13.85
C MET A 264 5.57 5.33 14.92
N LEU A 265 5.82 4.28 15.72
CA LEU A 265 6.88 4.25 16.72
C LEU A 265 8.24 4.57 16.09
N ALA A 266 8.56 3.93 14.96
CA ALA A 266 9.80 4.20 14.26
C ALA A 266 9.92 5.68 13.87
N LEU A 267 8.92 6.25 13.19
CA LEU A 267 8.94 7.66 12.76
C LEU A 267 9.03 8.65 13.92
N VAL A 268 8.36 8.35 15.04
CA VAL A 268 8.40 9.17 16.25
C VAL A 268 9.77 9.12 16.93
N CYS A 269 10.49 7.98 16.84
CA CYS A 269 11.71 7.74 17.59
C CYS A 269 13.01 7.80 16.77
N ILE A 270 12.97 7.96 15.44
CA ILE A 270 14.21 8.03 14.63
C ILE A 270 15.10 9.20 15.08
N GLU A 271 16.41 9.05 14.95
CA GLU A 271 17.33 10.20 15.01
C GLU A 271 17.14 11.09 13.77
N PRO A 272 17.65 12.34 13.79
CA PRO A 272 17.68 13.19 12.61
C PRO A 272 18.39 12.48 11.43
N PRO A 273 17.68 12.19 10.32
CA PRO A 273 18.30 11.60 9.15
C PRO A 273 19.27 12.61 8.51
N TYR A 274 20.36 12.13 7.88
CA TYR A 274 21.29 13.02 7.18
C TYR A 274 20.64 13.76 6.01
N SER A 275 19.55 13.21 5.45
CA SER A 275 18.74 13.85 4.42
C SER A 275 17.28 13.44 4.53
N LEU A 276 16.37 14.41 4.43
CA LEU A 276 14.93 14.19 4.31
C LEU A 276 14.48 13.86 2.87
N SER A 277 15.34 14.12 1.87
CA SER A 277 15.03 13.84 0.46
C SER A 277 15.51 12.47 0.00
N SER A 278 16.38 11.80 0.77
CA SER A 278 16.87 10.46 0.49
C SER A 278 15.99 9.42 1.20
N PRO A 279 15.24 8.58 0.48
CA PRO A 279 14.39 7.56 1.10
C PRO A 279 15.19 6.59 1.99
N ASP A 280 16.40 6.22 1.57
CA ASP A 280 17.27 5.32 2.33
C ASP A 280 17.75 5.95 3.64
N SER A 281 17.99 7.27 3.67
CA SER A 281 18.37 7.97 4.90
C SER A 281 17.33 7.84 6.00
N ILE A 282 16.04 7.95 5.65
CA ILE A 282 14.95 7.81 6.62
C ILE A 282 14.77 6.33 6.99
N ARG A 283 14.90 5.43 6.01
CA ARG A 283 14.79 3.99 6.21
C ARG A 283 15.83 3.46 7.20
N ASP A 284 17.09 3.89 7.08
CA ASP A 284 18.17 3.44 7.93
C ASP A 284 17.94 3.82 9.40
N GLU A 285 17.51 5.06 9.68
CA GLU A 285 17.18 5.46 11.04
C GLU A 285 15.95 4.73 11.59
N LYS A 286 14.96 4.42 10.75
CA LYS A 286 13.82 3.59 11.17
C LYS A 286 14.28 2.18 11.56
N VAL A 287 15.15 1.57 10.76
CA VAL A 287 15.70 0.24 11.04
C VAL A 287 16.53 0.24 12.32
N LYS A 288 17.31 1.31 12.56
CA LYS A 288 18.10 1.47 13.79
C LYS A 288 17.21 1.52 15.04
N VAL A 289 16.10 2.25 15.01
CA VAL A 289 15.11 2.26 16.10
C VAL A 289 14.56 0.85 16.33
N LEU A 290 14.07 0.19 15.27
CA LEU A 290 13.46 -1.15 15.40
C LEU A 290 14.44 -2.19 15.95
N ARG A 291 15.72 -2.10 15.59
CA ARG A 291 16.79 -2.97 16.14
C ARG A 291 17.12 -2.68 17.61
N SER A 292 16.80 -1.48 18.08
CA SER A 292 17.05 -1.03 19.46
C SER A 292 15.89 -1.33 20.41
N ILE A 293 14.74 -1.79 19.89
CA ILE A 293 13.60 -2.20 20.71
C ILE A 293 14.02 -3.41 21.57
N ARG A 294 13.84 -3.27 22.89
CA ARG A 294 14.06 -4.36 23.84
C ARG A 294 13.11 -5.52 23.52
N ARG A 295 13.66 -6.72 23.40
CA ARG A 295 12.86 -7.93 23.15
C ARG A 295 12.06 -8.27 24.40
N PHE A 296 10.78 -8.57 24.23
CA PHE A 296 9.94 -9.09 25.30
C PHE A 296 10.33 -10.53 25.65
N THR A 297 10.36 -10.85 26.94
CA THR A 297 10.39 -12.22 27.46
C THR A 297 8.98 -12.66 27.85
N PRO A 298 8.71 -13.97 28.05
CA PRO A 298 7.40 -14.41 28.54
C PRO A 298 6.96 -13.72 29.84
N GLU A 299 7.90 -13.37 30.71
CA GLU A 299 7.65 -12.65 31.96
C GLU A 299 7.24 -11.20 31.68
N THR A 300 7.99 -10.47 30.85
CA THR A 300 7.65 -9.07 30.54
C THR A 300 6.35 -8.98 29.75
N VAL A 301 6.04 -9.94 28.86
CA VAL A 301 4.73 -9.99 28.19
C VAL A 301 3.60 -10.11 29.22
N ARG A 302 3.76 -10.93 30.28
CA ARG A 302 2.72 -11.08 31.32
C ARG A 302 2.56 -9.83 32.18
N SER A 303 3.65 -9.10 32.45
CA SER A 303 3.61 -7.94 33.37
C SER A 303 3.37 -6.61 32.67
N GLU A 304 3.69 -6.48 31.38
CA GLU A 304 3.69 -5.21 30.64
C GLU A 304 2.71 -5.17 29.47
N CYS A 305 2.12 -6.29 29.06
CA CYS A 305 1.14 -6.34 27.97
C CYS A 305 -0.24 -6.74 28.48
N LEU A 306 -1.26 -6.11 27.91
CA LEU A 306 -2.66 -6.46 28.15
C LEU A 306 -3.27 -6.95 26.83
N ARG A 307 -4.07 -7.99 26.89
CA ARG A 307 -4.86 -8.46 25.74
C ARG A 307 -6.30 -8.58 26.19
N ALA A 308 -7.21 -8.12 25.35
CA ALA A 308 -8.63 -8.23 25.62
C ALA A 308 -9.42 -8.56 24.34
N GLN A 309 -10.64 -9.01 24.54
CA GLN A 309 -11.61 -9.33 23.50
C GLN A 309 -12.90 -8.60 23.83
N TYR A 310 -13.46 -7.86 22.86
CA TYR A 310 -14.68 -7.11 23.11
C TYR A 310 -15.88 -8.05 23.33
N VAL A 311 -16.75 -7.65 24.24
CA VAL A 311 -18.02 -8.32 24.54
C VAL A 311 -19.18 -7.47 24.03
N GLN A 312 -20.40 -8.01 24.12
CA GLN A 312 -21.61 -7.28 23.76
C GLN A 312 -21.64 -5.92 24.46
N GLY A 313 -22.03 -4.88 23.71
CA GLY A 313 -22.03 -3.50 24.19
C GLY A 313 -22.88 -2.59 23.32
N PHE A 314 -22.73 -1.28 23.53
CA PHE A 314 -23.43 -0.26 22.74
C PHE A 314 -22.43 0.62 21.99
N VAL A 315 -22.66 0.85 20.70
CA VAL A 315 -21.93 1.82 19.87
C VAL A 315 -22.96 2.77 19.29
N ASP A 316 -22.81 4.07 19.55
CA ASP A 316 -23.75 5.11 19.12
C ASP A 316 -25.22 4.85 19.48
N GLY A 317 -25.45 4.17 20.60
CA GLY A 317 -26.79 3.81 21.11
C GLY A 317 -27.36 2.48 20.57
N GLU A 318 -26.69 1.86 19.60
CA GLU A 318 -27.09 0.58 19.03
C GLU A 318 -26.40 -0.60 19.73
N LEU A 319 -27.16 -1.65 20.00
CA LEU A 319 -26.64 -2.89 20.60
C LEU A 319 -25.81 -3.66 19.57
N VAL A 320 -24.53 -3.89 19.86
CA VAL A 320 -23.61 -4.65 19.01
C VAL A 320 -23.24 -6.00 19.66
N PRO A 321 -23.09 -7.08 18.87
CA PRO A 321 -22.73 -8.40 19.39
C PRO A 321 -21.31 -8.40 19.99
N GLY A 322 -21.04 -9.35 20.90
CA GLY A 322 -19.67 -9.62 21.34
C GLY A 322 -18.89 -10.38 20.27
N TYR A 323 -17.56 -10.38 20.37
CA TYR A 323 -16.71 -10.97 19.33
C TYR A 323 -17.02 -12.46 19.06
N LEU A 324 -17.31 -13.25 20.09
CA LEU A 324 -17.64 -14.67 19.95
C LEU A 324 -19.04 -14.93 19.35
N ASP A 325 -19.90 -13.90 19.32
CA ASP A 325 -21.24 -13.97 18.76
C ASP A 325 -21.27 -13.49 17.30
N GLU A 326 -20.15 -12.98 16.77
CA GLU A 326 -20.00 -12.54 15.39
C GLU A 326 -20.04 -13.71 14.42
N GLN A 327 -20.67 -13.50 13.26
CA GLN A 327 -20.75 -14.52 12.23
C GLN A 327 -19.36 -14.85 11.67
N GLY A 328 -18.98 -16.12 11.74
CA GLY A 328 -17.70 -16.60 11.19
C GLY A 328 -16.54 -16.65 12.18
N ILE A 329 -16.81 -16.40 13.47
CA ILE A 329 -15.86 -16.61 14.58
C ILE A 329 -16.06 -18.00 15.19
N ALA A 330 -14.96 -18.68 15.51
CA ALA A 330 -15.02 -19.98 16.16
C ALA A 330 -15.50 -19.86 17.62
N LYS A 331 -16.40 -20.77 18.04
CA LYS A 331 -16.84 -20.85 19.43
C LYS A 331 -15.64 -21.16 20.34
N GLY A 332 -15.27 -20.20 21.20
CA GLY A 332 -14.09 -20.31 22.07
C GLY A 332 -12.80 -19.72 21.51
N SER A 333 -12.87 -18.87 20.48
CA SER A 333 -11.70 -18.14 20.00
C SER A 333 -11.02 -17.32 21.13
N HIS A 334 -9.69 -17.38 21.17
CA HIS A 334 -8.85 -16.58 22.06
C HIS A 334 -8.15 -15.42 21.33
N THR A 335 -8.64 -15.07 20.13
CA THR A 335 -8.10 -13.96 19.34
C THR A 335 -8.34 -12.64 20.05
N GLU A 336 -7.26 -11.87 20.23
CA GLU A 336 -7.34 -10.56 20.84
C GLU A 336 -7.87 -9.50 19.85
N THR A 337 -8.79 -8.67 20.33
CA THR A 337 -9.31 -7.50 19.61
C THR A 337 -8.75 -6.19 20.17
N TYR A 338 -8.01 -6.27 21.27
CA TYR A 338 -7.29 -5.17 21.94
C TYR A 338 -5.95 -5.68 22.44
N ALA A 339 -4.89 -4.89 22.29
CA ALA A 339 -3.53 -5.20 22.74
C ALA A 339 -2.75 -3.94 23.15
#